data_AF-A0A8H5TG86-F1
#
_entry.id   AF-A0A8H5TG86-F1
#
_cell.length_a   1.000
_cell.length_b   1.000
_cell.length_c   1.000
_cell.angle_alpha   90.00
_cell.angle_beta   90.00
_cell.angle_gamma   90.00
#
_symmetry.space_group_name_H-M   'P 1'
#
loop_
_entity.id
_entity.type
_entity.pdbx_description
1 polymer ?
#
loop_
_entity_poly.entity_id
_entity_poly.type
_entity_poly.pdbx_seq_one_letter_code
_entity_poly.pdbx_strand_id
1 'polypeptide(L)'
;MVRTLQPPVEGVMASEVFERIQPLTLNFRDPKGMLTIPTNYASQDAMDQDITHVVDGIKSVREDFTTMAAKGFVDGDYVATALSAAELVVDGMVHHVQRHYDQRQEGLRTCREREYAKIGKTGYRNLFKRAFATVSNAIDIKAAVMKKEKNKRMDILHDALEKLRMHSHLVHLTDGGREPHWNWSLA
;
A
#
# COMPACT_ATOMS: atom_id res chain seq x y z
N MET A 1 28.88 9.19 52.42
CA MET A 1 27.44 9.13 52.04
C MET A 1 27.15 10.27 51.10
N VAL A 2 27.18 10.02 49.79
CA VAL A 2 26.93 11.04 48.76
C VAL A 2 25.55 10.78 48.20
N ARG A 3 24.60 11.66 48.51
CA ARG A 3 23.27 11.70 47.89
C ARG A 3 23.45 12.25 46.48
N THR A 4 23.39 11.38 45.48
CA THR A 4 23.27 11.77 44.08
C THR A 4 21.86 12.32 43.85
N LEU A 5 21.81 13.61 43.51
CA LEU A 5 20.61 14.29 43.02
C LEU A 5 20.24 13.67 41.67
N GLN A 6 19.05 13.07 41.57
CA GLN A 6 18.46 12.72 40.27
C GLN A 6 18.18 14.02 39.50
N PRO A 7 18.65 14.15 38.24
CA PRO A 7 18.18 15.23 37.39
C PRO A 7 16.71 15.01 36.99
N PRO A 8 15.97 16.10 36.72
CA PRO A 8 14.57 16.03 36.33
C PRO A 8 14.41 15.37 34.97
N VAL A 9 13.37 14.55 34.84
CA VAL A 9 12.92 13.94 33.59
C VAL A 9 12.32 15.04 32.72
N GLU A 10 13.14 15.78 32.00
CA GLU A 10 12.69 16.65 30.91
C GLU A 10 13.68 16.59 29.76
N GLY A 11 13.21 16.08 28.62
CA GLY A 11 14.05 15.91 27.44
C GLY A 11 13.33 15.17 26.34
N VAL A 12 12.26 15.78 25.85
CA VAL A 12 11.60 15.47 24.59
C VAL A 12 12.66 15.26 23.49
N MET A 13 12.98 14.02 23.17
CA MET A 13 13.58 13.68 21.87
C MET A 13 12.46 13.31 20.92
N ALA A 14 11.64 14.32 20.59
CA ALA A 14 10.74 14.34 19.44
C ALA A 14 11.52 14.34 18.09
N SER A 15 12.73 13.79 18.07
CA SER A 15 13.61 13.67 16.92
C SER A 15 14.03 12.22 16.63
N GLU A 16 13.59 11.26 17.43
CA GLU A 16 13.88 9.82 17.23
C GLU A 16 12.64 8.97 16.89
N VAL A 17 11.55 9.61 16.46
CA VAL A 17 10.56 8.94 15.61
C VAL A 17 11.12 8.91 14.19
N PHE A 18 12.26 8.24 14.01
CA PHE A 18 12.54 7.63 12.71
C PHE A 18 11.36 6.70 12.46
N GLU A 19 10.54 7.02 11.46
CA GLU A 19 9.46 6.19 10.95
C GLU A 19 9.98 4.75 10.81
N ARG A 20 9.75 3.91 11.82
CA ARG A 20 10.15 2.51 11.76
C ARG A 20 9.33 1.91 10.64
N ILE A 21 9.99 1.55 9.53
CA ILE A 21 9.40 0.73 8.49
C ILE A 21 9.05 -0.59 9.18
N GLN A 22 7.80 -0.73 9.59
CA GLN A 22 7.34 -1.97 10.20
C GLN A 22 7.21 -3.00 9.07
N PRO A 23 7.79 -4.20 9.23
CA PRO A 23 7.66 -5.25 8.22
C PRO A 23 6.19 -5.66 8.08
N LEU A 24 5.78 -6.00 6.86
CA LEU A 24 4.44 -6.50 6.59
C LEU A 24 4.22 -7.82 7.35
N THR A 25 3.20 -7.87 8.20
CA THR A 25 2.74 -9.11 8.83
C THR A 25 1.29 -9.38 8.45
N LEU A 26 1.05 -10.55 7.86
CA LEU A 26 -0.27 -10.99 7.43
C LEU A 26 -0.66 -12.25 8.20
N ASN A 27 -1.82 -12.19 8.84
CA ASN A 27 -2.48 -13.39 9.34
C ASN A 27 -3.97 -13.29 9.06
N PHE A 28 -4.39 -13.79 7.90
CA PHE A 28 -5.80 -13.84 7.51
C PHE A 28 -6.58 -14.92 8.26
N ARG A 29 -5.89 -15.80 9.00
CA ARG A 29 -6.49 -16.95 9.71
C ARG A 29 -6.87 -16.67 11.16
N ASP A 30 -6.38 -15.59 11.75
CA ASP A 30 -6.67 -15.24 13.14
C ASP A 30 -7.19 -13.79 13.22
N PRO A 31 -8.44 -13.56 13.68
CA PRO A 31 -8.98 -12.21 13.87
C PRO A 31 -8.20 -11.38 14.91
N LYS A 32 -7.38 -12.03 15.76
CA LYS A 32 -6.46 -11.37 16.70
C LYS A 32 -5.02 -11.31 16.19
N GLY A 33 -4.77 -11.88 15.01
CA GLY A 33 -3.47 -11.85 14.35
C GLY A 33 -3.06 -10.40 14.05
N MET A 34 -1.80 -10.07 14.32
CA MET A 34 -1.29 -8.73 14.10
C MET A 34 -1.18 -8.45 12.59
N LEU A 35 -2.09 -7.63 12.07
CA LEU A 35 -2.00 -7.06 10.73
C LEU A 35 -1.16 -5.79 10.80
N THR A 36 0.08 -5.89 10.33
CA THR A 36 0.99 -4.75 10.30
C THR A 36 1.20 -4.35 8.86
N ILE A 37 0.75 -3.14 8.51
CA ILE A 37 0.94 -2.57 7.18
C ILE A 37 2.13 -1.60 7.24
N PRO A 38 3.12 -1.73 6.35
CA PRO A 38 4.27 -0.85 6.30
C PRO A 38 3.84 0.61 6.08
N THR A 39 4.31 1.51 6.94
CA THR A 39 3.89 2.91 6.87
C THR A 39 4.56 3.70 5.76
N ASN A 40 5.76 3.26 5.32
CA ASN A 40 6.56 3.87 4.26
C ASN A 40 7.45 2.84 3.57
N TYR A 41 7.85 3.16 2.34
CA TYR A 41 8.74 2.36 1.51
C TYR A 41 10.02 3.13 1.17
N ALA A 42 11.17 2.55 1.54
CA ALA A 42 12.48 3.09 1.16
C ALA A 42 12.86 2.74 -0.29
N SER A 43 12.40 1.59 -0.80
CA SER A 43 12.69 1.10 -2.15
C SER A 43 11.44 0.58 -2.85
N GLN A 44 11.46 0.63 -4.19
CA GLN A 44 10.42 -0.01 -5.02
C GLN A 44 10.44 -1.53 -4.86
N ASP A 45 11.62 -2.13 -4.72
CA ASP A 45 11.76 -3.58 -4.56
C ASP A 45 11.10 -4.08 -3.26
N ALA A 46 11.23 -3.33 -2.15
CA ALA A 46 10.56 -3.68 -0.89
C ALA A 46 9.03 -3.60 -1.02
N MET A 47 8.53 -2.59 -1.75
CA MET A 47 7.11 -2.48 -2.06
C MET A 47 6.62 -3.64 -2.93
N ASP A 48 7.38 -4.02 -3.95
CA ASP A 48 7.02 -5.12 -4.84
C ASP A 48 7.01 -6.47 -4.10
N GLN A 49 7.94 -6.68 -3.17
CA GLN A 49 7.96 -7.84 -2.28
C GLN A 49 6.71 -7.88 -1.39
N ASP A 50 6.35 -6.76 -0.77
CA ASP A 50 5.17 -6.70 0.09
C ASP A 50 3.87 -6.87 -0.70
N ILE A 51 3.75 -6.28 -1.90
CA ILE A 51 2.62 -6.52 -2.81
C ILE A 51 2.52 -8.01 -3.14
N THR A 52 3.64 -8.64 -3.48
CA THR A 52 3.67 -10.08 -3.79
C THR A 52 3.23 -10.90 -2.57
N HIS A 53 3.70 -10.57 -1.38
CA HIS A 53 3.33 -11.25 -0.14
C HIS A 53 1.83 -11.11 0.18
N VAL A 54 1.23 -9.94 -0.06
CA VAL A 54 -0.23 -9.75 0.05
C VAL A 54 -0.98 -10.60 -0.97
N VAL A 55 -0.58 -10.57 -2.23
CA VAL A 55 -1.23 -11.34 -3.30
C VAL A 55 -1.16 -12.85 -3.02
N ASP A 56 -0.01 -13.35 -2.58
CA ASP A 56 0.17 -14.75 -2.22
C ASP A 56 -0.64 -15.14 -0.98
N GLY A 57 -0.72 -14.26 0.01
CA GLY A 57 -1.60 -14.45 1.18
C GLY A 57 -3.07 -14.53 0.79
N ILE A 58 -3.55 -13.63 -0.07
CA ILE A 58 -4.92 -13.66 -0.60
C ILE A 58 -5.18 -14.93 -1.42
N LYS A 59 -4.19 -15.35 -2.22
CA LYS A 59 -4.28 -16.60 -2.98
C LYS A 59 -4.41 -17.82 -2.06
N SER A 60 -3.63 -17.88 -0.98
CA SER A 60 -3.74 -18.95 0.02
C SER A 60 -5.12 -19.00 0.68
N VAL A 61 -5.72 -17.84 1.01
CA VAL A 61 -7.08 -17.79 1.55
C VAL A 61 -8.11 -18.31 0.54
N ARG A 62 -7.95 -17.99 -0.75
CA ARG A 62 -8.82 -18.52 -1.82
C ARG A 62 -8.71 -20.04 -1.97
N GLU A 63 -7.51 -20.58 -1.81
CA GLU A 63 -7.30 -22.03 -1.80
C GLU A 63 -7.99 -22.66 -0.59
N ASP A 64 -7.88 -22.05 0.60
CA ASP A 64 -8.61 -22.49 1.81
C ASP A 64 -10.13 -22.52 1.56
N PHE A 65 -10.69 -21.46 0.98
CA PHE A 65 -12.10 -21.37 0.59
C PHE A 65 -12.53 -22.53 -0.33
N THR A 66 -11.70 -22.83 -1.32
CA THR A 66 -11.94 -23.94 -2.26
C THR A 66 -11.92 -25.29 -1.54
N THR A 67 -10.97 -25.49 -0.62
CA THR A 67 -10.90 -26.74 0.15
C THR A 67 -12.08 -26.93 1.12
N MET A 68 -12.60 -25.84 1.70
CA MET A 68 -13.79 -25.86 2.57
C MET A 68 -15.04 -26.25 1.77
N ALA A 69 -15.25 -25.61 0.61
CA ALA A 69 -16.35 -25.96 -0.29
C ALA A 69 -16.28 -27.42 -0.74
N ALA A 70 -15.09 -27.92 -1.09
CA ALA A 70 -14.90 -29.32 -1.49
C ALA A 70 -15.20 -30.32 -0.36
N LYS A 71 -14.98 -29.93 0.90
CA LYS A 71 -15.30 -30.74 2.09
C LYS A 71 -16.78 -30.66 2.50
N GLY A 72 -17.57 -29.76 1.88
CA GLY A 72 -18.98 -29.55 2.21
C GLY A 72 -19.20 -28.87 3.56
N PHE A 73 -18.19 -28.18 4.11
CA PHE A 73 -18.30 -27.40 5.33
C PHE A 73 -17.75 -26.00 5.08
N VAL A 74 -18.62 -25.00 5.18
CA VAL A 74 -18.26 -23.59 5.02
C VAL A 74 -18.41 -22.90 6.38
N ASP A 75 -17.31 -22.36 6.89
CA ASP A 75 -17.34 -21.46 8.04
C ASP A 75 -17.56 -20.02 7.54
N GLY A 76 -18.80 -19.55 7.60
CA GLY A 76 -19.19 -18.22 7.13
C GLY A 76 -18.50 -17.08 7.91
N ASP A 77 -18.26 -17.26 9.20
CA ASP A 77 -17.59 -16.26 10.04
C ASP A 77 -16.12 -16.13 9.66
N TYR A 78 -15.45 -17.25 9.38
CA TYR A 78 -14.09 -17.26 8.85
C TYR A 78 -14.02 -16.59 7.46
N VAL A 79 -14.95 -16.89 6.55
CA VAL A 79 -14.99 -16.30 5.21
C VAL A 79 -15.16 -14.78 5.28
N ALA A 80 -16.09 -14.29 6.11
CA ALA A 80 -16.32 -12.87 6.31
C ALA A 80 -15.10 -12.17 6.93
N THR A 81 -14.52 -12.77 7.97
CA THR A 81 -13.34 -12.23 8.66
C THR A 81 -12.13 -12.14 7.73
N ALA A 82 -11.84 -13.21 6.98
CA ALA A 82 -10.72 -13.24 6.05
C ALA A 82 -10.91 -12.24 4.91
N LEU A 83 -12.15 -12.04 4.44
CA LEU A 83 -12.47 -11.03 3.45
C LEU A 83 -12.23 -9.60 3.99
N SER A 84 -12.78 -9.28 5.17
CA SER A 84 -12.57 -7.95 5.78
C SER A 84 -11.10 -7.66 6.08
N ALA A 85 -10.34 -8.66 6.53
CA ALA A 85 -8.90 -8.52 6.73
C ALA A 85 -8.16 -8.26 5.40
N ALA A 86 -8.52 -8.95 4.33
CA ALA A 86 -7.94 -8.72 3.00
C ALA A 86 -8.28 -7.32 2.46
N GLU A 87 -9.51 -6.83 2.66
CA GLU A 87 -9.91 -5.47 2.29
C GLU A 87 -9.06 -4.43 3.02
N LEU A 88 -8.91 -4.55 4.33
CA LEU A 88 -8.13 -3.62 5.14
C LEU A 88 -6.64 -3.60 4.72
N VAL A 89 -6.07 -4.77 4.44
CA VAL A 89 -4.68 -4.88 3.97
C VAL A 89 -4.51 -4.24 2.59
N VAL A 90 -5.41 -4.54 1.66
CA VAL A 90 -5.35 -4.01 0.29
C VAL A 90 -5.53 -2.49 0.30
N ASP A 91 -6.49 -1.96 1.04
CA ASP A 91 -6.72 -0.52 1.15
C ASP A 91 -5.53 0.20 1.77
N GLY A 92 -4.95 -0.36 2.84
CA GLY A 92 -3.74 0.18 3.44
C GLY A 92 -2.55 0.16 2.48
N MET A 93 -2.33 -0.96 1.78
CA MET A 93 -1.27 -1.06 0.78
C MET A 93 -1.46 -0.07 -0.37
N VAL A 94 -2.67 0.08 -0.87
CA VAL A 94 -3.01 1.07 -1.91
C VAL A 94 -2.71 2.49 -1.42
N HIS A 95 -3.06 2.82 -0.17
CA HIS A 95 -2.72 4.10 0.44
C HIS A 95 -1.20 4.34 0.49
N HIS A 96 -0.40 3.34 0.88
CA HIS A 96 1.05 3.49 0.96
C HIS A 96 1.74 3.54 -0.41
N VAL A 97 1.24 2.77 -1.39
CA VAL A 97 1.67 2.89 -2.79
C VAL A 97 1.38 4.29 -3.31
N GLN A 98 0.18 4.81 -3.07
CA GLN A 98 -0.22 6.16 -3.47
C GLN A 98 0.73 7.21 -2.86
N ARG A 99 0.92 7.16 -1.55
CA ARG A 99 1.80 8.08 -0.80
C ARG A 99 3.23 8.07 -1.32
N HIS A 100 3.81 6.89 -1.58
CA HIS A 100 5.17 6.74 -2.08
C HIS A 100 5.37 7.40 -3.47
N TYR A 101 4.38 7.27 -4.34
CA TYR A 101 4.43 7.88 -5.67
C TYR A 101 4.15 9.38 -5.63
N ASP A 102 3.27 9.84 -4.74
CA ASP A 102 2.97 11.27 -4.56
C ASP A 102 4.21 12.03 -4.04
N GLN A 103 4.92 11.47 -3.04
CA GLN A 103 6.19 12.02 -2.55
C GLN A 103 7.25 12.14 -3.65
N ARG A 104 7.36 11.14 -4.53
CA ARG A 104 8.27 11.19 -5.68
C ARG A 104 7.84 12.23 -6.73
N GLN A 105 6.54 12.38 -6.97
CA GLN A 105 6.03 13.42 -7.87
C GLN A 105 6.32 14.82 -7.33
N GLU A 106 6.15 15.06 -6.04
CA GLU A 106 6.53 16.32 -5.39
C GLU A 106 8.03 16.59 -5.49
N GLY A 107 8.87 15.57 -5.27
CA GLY A 107 10.31 15.66 -5.47
C GLY A 107 10.68 16.08 -6.91
N LEU A 108 9.99 15.52 -7.91
CA LEU A 108 10.20 15.88 -9.31
C LEU A 108 9.70 17.28 -9.66
N ARG A 109 8.56 17.71 -9.11
CA ARG A 109 8.08 19.09 -9.26
C ARG A 109 9.11 20.08 -8.70
N THR A 110 9.63 19.81 -7.51
CA THR A 110 10.66 20.64 -6.86
C THR A 110 11.95 20.67 -7.67
N CYS A 111 12.43 19.52 -8.18
CA CYS A 111 13.60 19.47 -9.06
C CYS A 111 13.37 20.25 -10.36
N ARG A 112 12.17 20.14 -10.95
CA ARG A 112 11.79 20.88 -12.16
C ARG A 112 11.88 22.39 -11.92
N GLU A 113 11.31 22.88 -10.83
CA GLU A 113 11.35 24.29 -10.45
C GLU A 113 12.79 24.80 -10.22
N ARG A 114 13.63 23.99 -9.55
CA ARG A 114 15.06 24.32 -9.33
C ARG A 114 15.83 24.40 -10.64
N GLU A 115 15.64 23.44 -11.55
CA GLU A 115 16.31 23.45 -12.85
C GLU A 115 15.83 24.63 -13.72
N TYR A 116 14.53 24.94 -13.69
CA TYR A 116 14.00 26.13 -14.35
C TYR A 116 14.57 27.43 -13.77
N ALA A 117 14.71 27.53 -12.45
CA ALA A 117 15.31 28.68 -11.80
C ALA A 117 16.80 28.86 -12.16
N LYS A 118 17.56 27.76 -12.32
CA LYS A 118 18.95 27.80 -12.80
C LYS A 118 19.03 28.31 -14.25
N ILE A 119 18.19 27.77 -15.13
CA ILE A 119 18.12 28.15 -16.54
C ILE A 119 17.74 29.63 -16.71
N GLY A 120 16.80 30.14 -15.91
CA GLY A 120 16.35 31.53 -15.96
C GLY A 120 17.44 32.55 -15.60
N LYS A 121 18.49 32.15 -14.87
CA LYS A 121 19.61 33.03 -14.48
C LYS A 121 20.70 33.16 -15.55
N THR A 122 20.76 32.25 -16.51
CA THR A 122 21.76 32.25 -17.59
C THR A 122 21.17 32.86 -18.87
N GLY A 123 21.54 34.12 -19.16
CA GLY A 123 20.95 34.97 -20.21
C GLY A 123 21.11 34.57 -21.69
N TYR A 124 21.25 33.28 -22.04
CA TYR A 124 21.42 32.83 -23.43
C TYR A 124 20.11 32.30 -24.04
N ARG A 125 19.43 33.12 -24.83
CA ARG A 125 17.99 32.94 -25.17
C ARG A 125 17.62 31.75 -26.07
N ASN A 126 18.51 31.24 -26.92
CA ASN A 126 18.16 30.25 -27.98
C ASN A 126 18.62 28.81 -27.72
N LEU A 127 19.85 28.59 -27.24
CA LEU A 127 20.33 27.26 -26.82
C LEU A 127 19.53 26.73 -25.62
N PHE A 128 19.12 27.64 -24.72
CA PHE A 128 18.31 27.28 -23.56
C PHE A 128 16.88 26.90 -23.88
N LYS A 129 16.27 27.40 -24.97
CA LYS A 129 14.91 26.95 -25.37
C LYS A 129 14.89 25.46 -25.72
N ARG A 130 15.90 24.98 -26.45
CA ARG A 130 16.02 23.56 -26.79
C ARG A 130 16.35 22.72 -25.56
N ALA A 131 17.33 23.14 -24.75
CA ALA A 131 17.65 22.46 -23.49
C ALA A 131 16.45 22.40 -22.53
N PHE A 132 15.67 23.48 -22.42
CA PHE A 132 14.45 23.54 -21.63
C PHE A 132 13.38 22.57 -22.12
N ALA A 133 13.13 22.52 -23.43
CA ALA A 133 12.19 21.57 -24.01
C ALA A 133 12.62 20.12 -23.77
N THR A 134 13.91 19.81 -23.89
CA THR A 134 14.46 18.48 -23.61
C THR A 134 14.31 18.09 -22.14
N VAL A 135 14.62 19.01 -21.21
CA VAL A 135 14.47 18.77 -19.76
C VAL A 135 12.99 18.59 -19.39
N SER A 136 12.09 19.42 -19.92
CA SER A 136 10.65 19.28 -19.68
C SER A 136 10.15 17.92 -20.16
N ASN A 137 10.43 17.57 -21.42
CA ASN A 137 10.01 16.29 -21.99
C ASN A 137 10.56 15.10 -21.19
N ALA A 138 11.82 15.15 -20.75
CA ALA A 138 12.41 14.07 -19.97
C ALA A 138 11.73 13.91 -18.59
N ILE A 139 11.35 15.01 -17.94
CA ILE A 139 10.63 14.99 -16.65
C ILE A 139 9.20 14.48 -16.86
N ASP A 140 8.51 14.92 -17.91
CA ASP A 140 7.14 14.51 -18.22
C ASP A 140 7.06 13.02 -18.58
N ILE A 141 8.03 12.50 -19.33
CA ILE A 141 8.15 11.05 -19.62
C ILE A 141 8.35 10.27 -18.31
N LYS A 142 9.23 10.74 -17.41
CA LYS A 142 9.44 10.10 -16.10
C LYS A 142 8.16 10.10 -15.26
N ALA A 143 7.42 11.22 -15.24
CA ALA A 143 6.13 11.34 -14.56
C ALA A 143 5.11 10.33 -15.10
N ALA A 144 5.02 10.17 -16.42
CA ALA A 144 4.13 9.23 -17.07
C ALA A 144 4.48 7.77 -16.72
N VAL A 145 5.77 7.42 -16.73
CA VAL A 145 6.25 6.07 -16.36
C VAL A 145 5.87 5.74 -14.92
N MET A 146 6.14 6.62 -13.96
CA MET A 146 5.78 6.38 -12.56
C MET A 146 4.27 6.28 -12.36
N LYS A 147 3.47 7.09 -13.07
CA LYS A 147 2.01 6.99 -13.01
C LYS A 147 1.53 5.61 -13.49
N LYS A 148 2.09 5.12 -14.60
CA LYS A 148 1.77 3.79 -15.13
C LYS A 148 2.15 2.68 -14.14
N GLU A 149 3.32 2.80 -13.54
CA GLU A 149 3.82 1.86 -12.52
C GLU A 149 2.98 1.86 -11.23
N LYS A 150 2.56 3.05 -10.77
CA LYS A 150 1.64 3.20 -9.64
C LYS A 150 0.33 2.46 -9.91
N ASN A 151 -0.28 2.76 -11.06
CA ASN A 151 -1.56 2.15 -11.44
C ASN A 151 -1.44 0.63 -11.56
N LYS A 152 -0.39 0.12 -12.21
CA LYS A 152 -0.15 -1.33 -12.33
C LYS A 152 -0.12 -2.03 -10.95
N ARG A 153 0.53 -1.43 -9.96
CA ARG A 153 0.61 -1.99 -8.59
C ARG A 153 -0.74 -1.97 -7.88
N MET A 154 -1.49 -0.88 -8.01
CA MET A 154 -2.85 -0.79 -7.48
C MET A 154 -3.78 -1.80 -8.16
N ASP A 155 -3.69 -1.96 -9.48
CA ASP A 155 -4.49 -2.90 -10.24
C ASP A 155 -4.24 -4.36 -9.79
N ILE A 156 -2.98 -4.72 -9.50
CA ILE A 156 -2.62 -6.06 -8.98
C ILE A 156 -3.30 -6.32 -7.63
N LEU A 157 -3.28 -5.36 -6.71
CA LEU A 157 -3.89 -5.50 -5.39
C LEU A 157 -5.43 -5.59 -5.48
N HIS A 158 -6.05 -4.75 -6.32
CA HIS A 158 -7.49 -4.77 -6.53
C HIS A 158 -7.97 -6.06 -7.23
N ASP A 159 -7.25 -6.54 -8.24
CA ASP A 159 -7.55 -7.81 -8.92
C ASP A 159 -7.47 -9.01 -7.96
N ALA A 160 -6.46 -9.04 -7.07
CA ALA A 160 -6.37 -10.06 -6.04
C ALA A 160 -7.58 -10.04 -5.08
N LEU A 161 -7.98 -8.85 -4.62
CA LEU A 161 -9.14 -8.67 -3.76
C LEU A 161 -10.45 -9.05 -4.45
N GLU A 162 -10.64 -8.65 -5.70
CA GLU A 162 -11.83 -8.98 -6.48
C GLU A 162 -11.97 -10.49 -6.69
N LYS A 163 -10.85 -11.18 -6.97
CA LYS A 163 -10.82 -12.65 -7.05
C LYS A 163 -11.22 -13.31 -5.73
N LEU A 164 -10.83 -12.74 -4.59
CA LEU A 164 -11.23 -13.23 -3.27
C LEU A 164 -12.72 -13.01 -3.01
N ARG A 165 -13.25 -11.81 -3.31
CA ARG A 165 -14.70 -11.50 -3.22
C ARG A 165 -15.52 -12.48 -4.05
N MET A 166 -15.09 -12.75 -5.28
CA MET A 166 -15.75 -13.72 -6.16
C MET A 166 -15.72 -15.14 -5.56
N HIS A 167 -14.60 -15.57 -4.98
CA HIS A 167 -14.51 -16.90 -4.34
C HIS A 167 -15.39 -16.99 -3.09
N SER A 168 -15.40 -15.96 -2.23
CA SER A 168 -16.31 -15.88 -1.08
C SER A 168 -17.77 -16.04 -1.53
N HIS A 169 -18.18 -15.32 -2.58
CA HIS A 169 -19.54 -15.43 -3.12
C HIS A 169 -19.85 -16.85 -3.63
N LEU A 170 -18.94 -17.46 -4.39
CA LEU A 170 -19.11 -18.83 -4.88
C LEU A 170 -19.24 -19.85 -3.74
N VAL A 171 -18.44 -19.71 -2.69
CA VAL A 171 -18.50 -20.59 -1.52
C VAL A 171 -19.85 -20.46 -0.79
N HIS A 172 -20.39 -19.25 -0.65
CA HIS A 172 -21.72 -19.05 -0.07
C HIS A 172 -22.85 -19.63 -0.93
N LEU A 173 -22.73 -19.60 -2.26
CA LEU A 173 -23.69 -20.25 -3.15
C LEU A 173 -23.67 -21.78 -3.02
N THR A 174 -22.49 -22.38 -2.80
CA THR A 174 -22.36 -23.83 -2.61
C THR A 174 -22.89 -24.34 -1.26
N ASP A 175 -23.00 -23.47 -0.25
CA ASP A 175 -23.56 -23.81 1.07
C ASP A 175 -25.11 -23.80 1.09
N GLY A 176 -25.76 -23.67 -0.07
CA GLY A 176 -27.22 -23.78 -0.19
C GLY A 176 -28.00 -22.52 0.20
N GLY A 177 -27.38 -21.33 0.15
CA GLY A 177 -28.10 -20.06 0.29
C GLY A 177 -28.41 -19.64 1.72
N ARG A 178 -27.61 -20.08 2.71
CA ARG A 178 -27.51 -19.32 3.96
C ARG A 178 -26.78 -18.02 3.64
N GLU A 179 -27.56 -17.00 3.27
CA GLU A 179 -27.07 -15.63 3.11
C GLU A 179 -26.18 -15.31 4.32
N PRO A 180 -24.94 -14.85 4.08
CA PRO A 180 -24.18 -14.29 5.17
C PRO A 180 -24.96 -13.05 5.65
N HIS A 181 -25.01 -12.84 6.96
CA HIS A 181 -25.63 -11.68 7.58
C HIS A 181 -24.82 -10.42 7.26
N TRP A 182 -24.76 -10.05 5.98
CA TRP A 182 -24.27 -8.75 5.56
C TRP A 182 -25.43 -7.83 5.87
N ASN A 183 -25.47 -7.36 7.12
CA ASN A 183 -26.26 -6.20 7.49
C ASN A 183 -25.78 -5.04 6.63
N TRP A 184 -26.33 -4.92 5.43
CA TRP A 184 -26.49 -3.66 4.75
C TRP A 184 -27.59 -2.93 5.52
N SER A 185 -27.28 -2.50 6.74
CA SER A 185 -28.03 -1.41 7.36
C SER A 185 -27.66 -0.13 6.59
N LEU A 186 -28.21 -0.01 5.39
CA LEU A 186 -28.58 1.27 4.83
C LEU A 186 -29.93 1.63 5.46
N ALA A 187 -29.94 2.75 6.19
CA ALA A 187 -31.03 3.37 6.95
C ALA A 187 -31.15 2.99 8.44
#